data_AF-A0A969FF03-F1
#
_entry.id   AF-A0A969FF03-F1
#
_cell.length_a   1.000
_cell.length_b   1.000
_cell.length_c   1.000
_cell.angle_alpha   90.00
_cell.angle_beta   90.00
_cell.angle_gamma   90.00
#
_symmetry.space_group_name_H-M   'P 1'
#
loop_
_entity.id
_entity.type
_entity.pdbx_description
1 polymer ?
#
loop_
_entity_poly.entity_id
_entity_poly.type
_entity_poly.pdbx_seq_one_letter_code
_entity_poly.pdbx_strand_id
1 'polypeptide(L)' 'MPRRKRSSKVVEQAEHRIAGLESINATLDLGNGLTLNAFEQMIEEAREKLRAYNTVLSSVDVAYNQTLDADRAL' A
#
# COMPACT_ATOMS: atom_id res chain seq x y z
N MET A 1 13.11 12.70 14.14
CA MET A 1 11.78 12.06 14.19
C MET A 1 11.76 10.91 13.18
N PRO A 2 11.13 9.77 13.48
CA PRO A 2 10.99 8.68 12.52
C PRO A 2 10.33 9.18 11.24
N ARG A 3 10.77 8.68 10.09
CA ARG A 3 10.25 9.11 8.79
C ARG A 3 8.77 8.72 8.71
N ARG A 4 7.94 9.63 8.20
CA ARG A 4 6.48 9.40 8.16
C ARG A 4 6.14 8.35 7.11
N LYS A 5 5.51 7.24 7.54
CA LYS A 5 4.96 6.22 6.64
C LYS A 5 3.95 6.85 5.69
N ARG A 6 3.89 6.33 4.46
CA ARG A 6 2.98 6.79 3.41
C ARG A 6 1.64 6.07 3.56
N SER A 7 0.55 6.84 3.59
CA SER A 7 -0.81 6.36 3.30
C SER A 7 -1.20 6.78 1.88
N SER A 8 -2.03 5.98 1.20
CA SER A 8 -2.46 6.26 -0.17
C SER A 8 -3.97 6.40 -0.22
N LYS A 9 -4.44 7.65 -0.32
CA LYS A 9 -5.87 7.96 -0.50
C LYS A 9 -6.46 7.29 -1.75
N VAL A 10 -5.65 7.08 -2.79
CA VAL A 10 -6.08 6.44 -4.03
C VAL A 10 -6.42 4.97 -3.79
N VAL A 11 -5.63 4.27 -2.97
CA VAL A 11 -5.88 2.87 -2.61
C VAL A 11 -7.16 2.75 -1.77
N GLU A 12 -7.31 3.61 -0.76
CA GLU A 12 -8.53 3.67 0.06
C GLU A 12 -9.78 3.94 -0.81
N GLN A 13 -9.70 4.89 -1.74
CA GLN A 13 -10.80 5.18 -2.66
C GLN A 13 -11.10 4.01 -3.60
N ALA A 14 -10.08 3.27 -4.05
CA ALA A 14 -10.26 2.11 -4.89
C ALA A 14 -10.95 0.96 -4.14
N GLU A 15 -10.57 0.72 -2.87
CA GLU A 15 -11.24 -0.23 -1.97
C GLU A 15 -12.71 0.14 -1.75
N HIS A 16 -13.03 1.41 -1.55
CA HIS A 16 -14.42 1.85 -1.43
C HIS A 16 -15.21 1.67 -2.73
N ARG A 17 -14.59 1.91 -3.89
CA ARG A 17 -15.23 1.73 -5.19
C ARG A 17 -15.51 0.27 -5.49
N ILE A 18 -14.57 -0.63 -5.24
CA ILE A 18 -14.75 -2.05 -5.51
C ILE A 18 -15.86 -2.65 -4.63
N ALA A 19 -15.90 -2.29 -3.34
CA ALA A 19 -16.99 -2.71 -2.45
C ALA A 19 -18.37 -2.21 -2.93
N GLY A 20 -18.43 -0.99 -3.47
CA GLY A 20 -19.64 -0.47 -4.10
C GLY A 20 -20.06 -1.28 -5.34
N LEU A 21 -19.11 -1.63 -6.20
CA LEU A 21 -19.37 -2.42 -7.41
C LEU A 21 -19.78 -3.86 -7.08
N GLU A 22 -19.14 -4.50 -6.10
CA GLU A 22 -19.49 -5.84 -5.60
C GLU A 22 -20.91 -5.88 -5.04
N SER A 23 -21.34 -4.83 -4.35
CA SER A 23 -22.71 -4.74 -3.81
C SER A 23 -23.79 -4.71 -4.90
N ILE A 24 -23.43 -4.27 -6.12
CA ILE A 24 -24.32 -4.25 -7.29
C ILE A 24 -24.31 -5.62 -7.96
N ASN A 25 -23.12 -6.16 -8.25
CA ASN A 25 -22.95 -7.46 -8.86
C ASN A 25 -21.54 -8.01 -8.56
N ALA A 26 -21.46 -9.14 -7.84
CA ALA A 26 -20.20 -9.77 -7.46
C ALA A 26 -19.35 -10.29 -8.64
N THR A 27 -19.95 -10.48 -9.82
CA THR A 27 -19.25 -10.91 -11.04
C THR A 27 -19.43 -9.89 -12.16
N LEU A 28 -19.37 -8.60 -11.83
CA LEU A 28 -19.43 -7.52 -12.81
C LEU A 28 -18.26 -7.59 -13.79
N ASP A 29 -18.61 -7.69 -15.07
CA ASP A 29 -17.72 -7.60 -16.22
C ASP A 29 -18.21 -6.50 -17.15
N LEU A 30 -17.40 -5.47 -17.34
CA LEU A 30 -17.71 -4.32 -18.21
C LEU A 30 -17.17 -4.52 -19.64
N GLY A 31 -16.63 -5.71 -19.94
CA GLY A 31 -15.96 -6.03 -21.19
C GLY A 31 -14.53 -5.49 -21.25
N ASN A 32 -13.80 -5.85 -22.31
CA ASN A 32 -12.41 -5.41 -22.54
C ASN A 32 -11.44 -5.70 -21.37
N GLY A 33 -11.71 -6.75 -20.58
CA GLY A 33 -10.90 -7.12 -19.41
C GLY A 33 -11.14 -6.25 -18.17
N LEU A 34 -12.11 -5.33 -18.21
CA LEU A 34 -12.56 -4.53 -17.07
C LEU A 34 -13.49 -5.34 -16.17
N THR A 35 -12.90 -6.31 -15.48
CA THR A 35 -13.58 -7.18 -14.53
C THR A 35 -13.31 -6.72 -13.10
N LEU A 36 -14.23 -7.03 -12.18
CA LEU A 36 -14.00 -6.83 -10.75
C LEU A 36 -12.71 -7.49 -10.26
N ASN A 37 -12.44 -8.72 -10.72
CA ASN A 37 -11.23 -9.46 -10.33
C ASN A 37 -9.94 -8.74 -10.80
N ALA A 38 -9.91 -8.24 -12.03
CA ALA A 38 -8.77 -7.46 -12.51
C ALA A 38 -8.57 -6.18 -11.68
N PHE A 39 -9.66 -5.52 -11.31
CA PHE A 39 -9.58 -4.33 -10.45
C PHE A 39 -9.10 -4.66 -9.03
N GLU A 40 -9.56 -5.76 -8.44
CA GLU A 40 -9.10 -6.26 -7.14
C GLU A 40 -7.60 -6.56 -7.15
N GLN A 41 -7.10 -7.24 -8.19
CA GLN A 41 -5.68 -7.53 -8.35
C GLN A 41 -4.84 -6.24 -8.40
N MET A 42 -5.30 -5.22 -9.13
CA MET A 42 -4.60 -3.92 -9.19
C MET A 42 -4.57 -3.22 -7.83
N ILE A 43 -5.64 -3.31 -7.05
CA ILE A 43 -5.71 -2.75 -5.70
C ILE A 43 -4.72 -3.47 -4.77
N GLU A 44 -4.70 -4.80 -4.77
CA GLU A 44 -3.78 -5.56 -3.93
C GLU A 44 -2.32 -5.34 -4.33
N GLU A 45 -2.00 -5.29 -5.62
CA GLU A 45 -0.65 -4.97 -6.09
C GLU A 45 -0.20 -3.58 -5.59
N ALA A 46 -1.10 -2.59 -5.63
CA ALA A 46 -0.82 -1.25 -5.12
C ALA A 46 -0.61 -1.24 -3.59
N ARG A 47 -1.40 -2.03 -2.84
CA ARG A 47 -1.26 -2.20 -1.39
C ARG A 47 0.07 -2.85 -1.03
N GLU A 48 0.46 -3.91 -1.73
CA GLU A 48 1.72 -4.60 -1.51
C GLU A 48 2.91 -3.67 -1.71
N LYS A 49 2.93 -2.90 -2.81
CA LYS A 49 3.96 -1.89 -3.06
C LYS A 49 4.01 -0.83 -1.96
N LEU A 50 2.86 -0.38 -1.46
CA LEU A 50 2.79 0.59 -0.37
C LEU A 50 3.31 0.00 0.95
N ARG A 51 2.95 -1.25 1.27
CA ARG A 51 3.45 -1.97 2.45
C ARG A 51 4.97 -2.15 2.36
N ALA A 52 5.48 -2.62 1.22
CA ALA A 52 6.91 -2.79 0.98
C ALA A 52 7.68 -1.48 1.18
N TYR A 53 7.19 -0.39 0.60
CA TYR A 53 7.77 0.95 0.80
C TYR A 53 7.84 1.34 2.28
N ASN A 54 6.76 1.16 3.03
CA ASN A 54 6.71 1.53 4.45
C ASN A 54 7.61 0.63 5.33
N THR A 55 7.78 -0.63 4.95
CA THR A 55 8.71 -1.57 5.60
C THR A 55 10.16 -1.12 5.38
N VAL A 56 10.53 -0.80 4.14
CA VAL A 56 11.86 -0.26 3.82
C VAL A 56 12.11 1.04 4.57
N LEU A 57 11.13 1.95 4.63
CA LEU A 57 11.29 3.18 5.40
C LEU A 57 11.60 2.92 6.88
N SER A 58 10.96 1.90 7.46
CA SER A 58 11.18 1.50 8.85
C SER A 58 12.59 0.92 9.05
N SER A 59 13.10 0.14 8.10
CA SER A 59 14.47 -0.40 8.19
C SER A 59 15.53 0.69 8.07
N VAL A 60 15.31 1.69 7.22
CA VAL A 60 16.22 2.85 7.11
C VAL A 60 16.23 3.66 8.41
N ASP A 61 15.09 3.82 9.08
CA ASP A 61 15.02 4.47 10.40
C ASP A 61 15.81 3.68 11.46
N VAL A 62 15.70 2.35 11.47
CA VAL A 62 16.47 1.49 12.38
C VAL A 62 17.97 1.63 12.13
N ALA A 63 18.40 1.52 10.87
CA ALA A 63 19.81 1.64 10.50
C ALA A 63 20.39 3.01 10.91
N TYR A 64 19.62 4.09 10.73
CA TYR A 64 20.04 5.43 11.13
C TYR A 64 20.20 5.59 12.66
N ASN A 65 19.29 4.98 13.43
CA ASN A 65 19.43 4.99 14.89
C ASN A 65 20.66 4.21 15.34
N GLN A 66 20.94 3.05 14.72
CA GLN A 66 22.14 2.26 15.00
C GLN A 66 23.43 3.04 14.73
N THR A 67 23.49 3.83 13.64
CA THR A 67 24.65 4.69 13.38
C THR A 67 24.81 5.78 14.44
N LEU A 68 23.71 6.42 14.86
CA LEU A 68 23.78 7.44 15.92
C LEU A 68 24.21 6.86 17.27
N ASP A 69 23.76 5.66 17.60
CA ASP A 69 24.15 5.00 18.85
C ASP A 69 25.62 4.58 18.82
N ALA A 70 26.13 4.13 17.67
CA ALA A 70 27.55 3.86 17.48
C ALA A 70 28.40 5.14 17.60
N ASP A 71 27.97 6.25 16.98
CA ASP A 71 28.66 7.54 17.05
C ASP A 71 28.72 8.08 18.48
N ARG A 72 27.71 7.83 19.31
CA ARG A 72 27.68 8.24 20.73
C ARG A 72 28.59 7.40 21.63
N ALA A 73 28.97 6.20 21.19
CA ALA A 73 29.82 5.29 21.95
C ALA A 73 31.32 5.56 21.72
N LEU A 74 31.66 6.42 20.76
CA LEU A 74 33.01 6.94 20.48
C LEU A 74 33.25 8.24 21.26
#